data_AF-A0A174VXL4-F1
#
_entry.id   AF-A0A174VXL4-F1
#
_cell.length_a   1.000
_cell.length_b   1.000
_cell.length_c   1.000
_cell.angle_alpha   90.00
_cell.angle_beta   90.00
_cell.angle_gamma   90.00
#
_symmetry.space_group_name_H-M   'P 1'
#
loop_
_entity.id
_entity.type
_entity.pdbx_description
1 polymer ?
#
loop_
_entity_poly.entity_id
_entity_poly.type
_entity_poly.pdbx_seq_one_letter_code
_entity_poly.pdbx_strand_id
1 'polypeptide(L)' 'MTLLELSGEYRASAAALRERVLLLEHRLRGADGDGRRLLEGRIRLLRAMGREARELAVLCERYYERGYCRNGKYTL' A
#
# COMPACT_ATOMS: atom_id res chain seq x y z
N MET A 1 -16.52 9.78 -9.79
CA MET A 1 -15.41 8.91 -9.39
C MET A 1 -15.28 7.80 -10.43
N THR A 2 -14.25 7.87 -11.25
CA THR A 2 -13.86 6.91 -12.28
C THR A 2 -12.76 5.99 -11.76
N LEU A 3 -12.48 4.87 -12.44
CA LEU A 3 -11.35 4.00 -12.08
C LEU A 3 -9.99 4.72 -12.23
N LEU A 4 -9.86 5.63 -13.19
CA LEU A 4 -8.64 6.42 -13.33
C LEU A 4 -8.45 7.38 -12.14
N GLU A 5 -9.52 8.03 -11.68
CA GLU A 5 -9.49 8.86 -10.47
C GLU A 5 -9.16 8.03 -9.22
N LEU A 6 -9.78 6.85 -9.10
CA LEU A 6 -9.53 5.91 -8.00
C LEU A 6 -8.08 5.40 -7.99
N SER A 7 -7.47 5.20 -9.16
CA SER A 7 -6.04 4.91 -9.26
C SER A 7 -5.18 6.01 -8.64
N GLY A 8 -5.51 7.28 -8.90
CA GLY A 8 -4.86 8.42 -8.28
C GLY A 8 -4.97 8.41 -6.76
N GLU A 9 -6.16 8.14 -6.23
CA GLU A 9 -6.40 8.03 -4.79
C GLU A 9 -5.60 6.88 -4.14
N TYR A 10 -5.54 5.72 -4.78
CA TYR A 10 -4.74 4.60 -4.31
C TYR A 10 -3.23 4.89 -4.37
N ARG A 11 -2.75 5.61 -5.39
CA ARG A 11 -1.34 6.07 -5.43
C ARG A 11 -1.03 7.02 -4.28
N ALA A 12 -1.92 7.99 -4.02
CA ALA A 12 -1.78 8.92 -2.89
C ALA A 12 -1.78 8.18 -1.55
N SER A 13 -2.69 7.23 -1.38
CA SER A 13 -2.78 6.38 -0.19
C SER A 13 -1.50 5.55 0.02
N ALA A 14 -0.96 4.96 -1.04
CA ALA A 14 0.28 4.20 -1.00
C ALA A 14 1.50 5.08 -0.65
N ALA A 15 1.51 6.35 -1.09
CA ALA A 15 2.54 7.31 -0.71
C ALA A 15 2.45 7.67 0.79
N ALA A 16 1.25 8.01 1.27
CA ALA A 16 1.00 8.30 2.68
C ALA A 16 1.37 7.12 3.60
N LEU A 17 1.04 5.89 3.20
CA LEU A 17 1.43 4.68 3.94
C LEU A 17 2.95 4.50 3.97
N ARG A 18 3.65 4.79 2.87
CA ARG A 18 5.12 4.74 2.81
C ARG A 18 5.75 5.76 3.75
N GLU A 19 5.28 7.00 3.72
CA GLU A 19 5.76 8.06 4.64
C GLU A 19 5.55 7.65 6.10
N ARG A 20 4.36 7.13 6.41
CA ARG A 20 4.07 6.66 7.77
C ARG A 20 4.99 5.52 8.21
N VAL A 21 5.30 4.58 7.31
CA VAL A 21 6.27 3.51 7.58
C VAL A 21 7.65 4.07 7.91
N LEU A 22 8.15 5.04 7.14
CA LEU A 22 9.46 5.66 7.39
C LEU A 22 9.51 6.35 8.76
N LEU A 23 8.45 7.06 9.15
CA LEU A 23 8.34 7.69 10.47
C LEU A 23 8.37 6.65 11.61
N LEU A 24 7.68 5.52 11.43
CA LEU A 24 7.66 4.45 12.43
C LEU A 24 8.99 3.70 12.50
N GLU A 25 9.68 3.51 11.39
CA GLU A 25 11.03 2.94 11.35
C GLU A 25 12.05 3.83 12.06
N HIS A 26 11.92 5.15 11.93
CA HIS A 26 12.73 6.09 12.69
C HIS A 26 12.46 5.94 14.20
N ARG A 27 11.18 5.90 14.61
CA ARG A 27 10.77 5.70 16.01
C ARG A 27 11.22 4.36 16.58
N LEU A 28 11.26 3.32 15.74
CA LEU A 28 11.68 1.97 16.15
C LEU A 28 13.13 1.92 16.65
N ARG A 29 13.99 2.85 16.19
CA ARG A 29 15.40 2.91 16.61
C ARG A 29 15.59 3.19 18.10
N GLY A 30 14.63 3.85 18.74
CA GLY A 30 14.65 4.15 20.17
C GLY A 30 13.58 3.40 20.97
N ALA A 31 13.00 2.33 20.41
CA ALA A 31 11.96 1.55 21.06
C ALA A 31 12.50 0.20 21.54
N ASP A 32 12.13 -0.15 22.78
CA ASP A 32 12.55 -1.38 23.45
C ASP A 32 11.34 -2.20 23.95
N GLY A 33 11.61 -3.45 24.32
CA GLY A 33 10.62 -4.37 24.90
C GLY A 33 9.38 -4.54 24.04
N ASP A 34 8.20 -4.51 24.67
CA ASP A 34 6.93 -4.72 24.00
C ASP A 34 6.57 -3.59 23.03
N GLY A 35 7.00 -2.36 23.31
CA GLY A 35 6.80 -1.21 22.42
C GLY A 35 7.47 -1.42 21.06
N ARG A 36 8.64 -2.05 21.05
CA ARG A 36 9.34 -2.43 19.82
C ARG A 36 8.55 -3.44 19.00
N ARG A 37 8.08 -4.53 19.63
CA ARG A 37 7.31 -5.60 18.96
C ARG A 37 6.02 -5.08 18.34
N LEU A 38 5.31 -4.19 19.04
CA LEU A 38 4.10 -3.55 18.53
C LEU A 38 4.38 -2.67 17.31
N LEU A 39 5.45 -1.87 17.36
CA LEU A 39 5.86 -1.03 16.23
C LEU A 39 6.25 -1.85 15.01
N GLU A 40 7.01 -2.93 15.19
CA GLU A 40 7.37 -3.85 14.10
C GLU A 40 6.13 -4.50 13.47
N GLY A 41 5.18 -4.94 14.29
CA GLY A 41 3.89 -5.46 13.81
C GLY A 41 3.12 -4.43 12.99
N ARG A 42 3.05 -3.19 13.48
CA ARG A 42 2.39 -2.09 12.76
C ARG A 42 3.07 -1.77 11.45
N ILE A 43 4.40 -1.71 11.41
CA ILE A 43 5.18 -1.48 10.18
C ILE A 43 4.91 -2.59 9.16
N ARG A 44 4.91 -3.86 9.59
CA ARG A 44 4.61 -5.00 8.70
C ARG A 44 3.23 -4.87 8.06
N LEU A 45 2.20 -4.54 8.85
CA LEU A 45 0.85 -4.35 8.36
C LEU A 45 0.76 -3.19 7.36
N LEU A 46 1.30 -2.02 7.70
CA LEU A 46 1.25 -0.84 6.82
C LEU A 46 2.02 -1.06 5.51
N ARG A 47 3.12 -1.82 5.55
CA ARG A 47 3.83 -2.23 4.33
C ARG A 47 2.97 -3.14 3.45
N ALA A 48 2.20 -4.06 4.04
CA ALA A 48 1.28 -4.91 3.28
C ALA A 48 0.16 -4.09 2.62
N MET A 49 -0.52 -3.24 3.39
CA MET A 49 -1.54 -2.32 2.89
C MET A 49 -0.99 -1.40 1.77
N GLY A 50 0.23 -0.90 1.93
CA GLY A 50 0.88 -0.06 0.92
C GLY A 50 1.22 -0.80 -0.38
N ARG A 51 1.47 -2.11 -0.32
CA ARG A 51 1.63 -2.94 -1.52
C ARG A 51 0.28 -3.15 -2.21
N GLU A 52 -0.75 -3.51 -1.46
CA GLU A 52 -2.11 -3.71 -1.98
C GLU A 52 -2.67 -2.43 -2.63
N ALA A 53 -2.49 -1.27 -1.99
CA ALA A 53 -2.88 0.01 -2.57
C ALA A 53 -2.18 0.28 -3.91
N ARG A 54 -0.88 -0.05 -4.05
CA ARG A 54 -0.18 0.08 -5.35
C ARG A 54 -0.74 -0.86 -6.39
N GLU A 55 -1.01 -2.11 -6.04
CA GLU A 55 -1.58 -3.09 -6.96
C GLU A 55 -2.97 -2.65 -7.46
N LEU A 56 -3.82 -2.16 -6.54
CA LEU A 56 -5.13 -1.60 -6.89
C LEU A 56 -5.01 -0.36 -7.78
N ALA A 57 -4.04 0.52 -7.51
CA ALA A 57 -3.80 1.67 -8.38
C ALA A 57 -3.48 1.25 -9.81
N VAL A 58 -2.57 0.28 -10.01
CA VAL A 58 -2.24 -0.17 -11.37
C VAL A 58 -3.43 -0.86 -12.02
N LEU A 59 -4.19 -1.66 -11.27
CA LEU A 59 -5.39 -2.31 -11.78
C LEU A 59 -6.43 -1.31 -12.25
N CYS A 60 -6.72 -0.28 -11.45
CA CYS A 60 -7.70 0.73 -11.80
C CYS A 60 -7.26 1.59 -13.00
N GLU A 61 -5.96 1.90 -13.09
CA GLU A 61 -5.38 2.65 -14.22
C GLU A 61 -5.49 1.88 -15.53
N ARG A 62 -5.19 0.58 -15.49
CA ARG A 62 -5.09 -0.28 -16.67
C ARG A 62 -6.33 -1.12 -16.92
N TYR A 63 -7.41 -0.86 -16.19
CA TYR A 63 -8.60 -1.71 -16.20
C TYR A 63 -9.16 -1.92 -17.62
N TYR A 64 -9.12 -0.88 -18.45
CA TYR A 64 -9.63 -0.91 -19.82
C TYR A 64 -8.58 -1.28 -20.89
N GLU A 65 -7.32 -1.50 -20.50
CA GLU A 65 -6.27 -1.93 -21.44
C GLU A 65 -6.49 -3.39 -21.86
N ARG A 66 -6.66 -3.63 -23.17
CA ARG A 66 -6.80 -4.98 -23.75
C ARG A 66 -5.51 -5.79 -23.54
N GLY A 67 -5.47 -6.52 -22.43
CA GLY A 67 -4.34 -7.37 -22.01
C GLY A 67 -4.12 -7.37 -20.49
N TYR A 68 -4.50 -6.30 -19.80
CA TYR A 68 -4.37 -6.21 -18.35
C TYR A 68 -5.50 -6.92 -17.59
N CYS A 69 -6.63 -7.15 -18.25
CA CYS A 69 -7.75 -7.98 -17.78
C CYS A 69 -7.38 -9.46 -17.51
N ARG A 70 -6.18 -9.91 -17.91
CA ARG A 70 -5.67 -11.28 -17.65
C ARG A 70 -4.82 -11.41 -16.38
N ASN A 71 -4.72 -10.36 -15.57
CA ASN A 71 -3.97 -10.43 -14.31
C ASN A 71 -4.72 -11.32 -13.29
N GLY A 72 -4.38 -12.61 -13.26
CA GLY A 72 -5.10 -13.65 -12.52
C GLY A 72 -5.22 -13.47 -11.00
N LYS A 73 -4.59 -12.44 -10.42
CA LYS A 73 -4.79 -12.05 -9.02
C LYS A 73 -6.14 -11.35 -8.79
N TYR A 74 -6.71 -10.72 -9.81
CA TYR A 74 -7.93 -9.90 -9.71
C TYR A 74 -8.94 -10.12 -10.84
N THR A 75 -8.62 -10.98 -11.81
CA THR A 75 -9.62 -11.55 -12.72
C THR A 75 -10.45 -12.55 -11.90
N LEU A 76 -11.73 -12.23 -11.65
CA LEU A 76 -12.71 -13.14 -11.05
C LEU A 76 -13.12 -14.24 -12.03
#